data_AF-A0A953BL46-F1
#
_entry.id   AF-A0A953BL46-F1
#
_cell.length_a   1.000
_cell.length_b   1.000
_cell.length_c   1.000
_cell.angle_alpha   90.00
_cell.angle_beta   90.00
_cell.angle_gamma   90.00
#
_symmetry.space_group_name_H-M   'P 1'
#
loop_
_entity.id
_entity.type
_entity.pdbx_description
1 polymer ?
#
loop_
_entity_poly.entity_id
_entity_poly.type
_entity_poly.pdbx_seq_one_letter_code
_entity_poly.pdbx_strand_id
1 'polypeptide(L)'
;MAHKKGQGSTKNGRDSNPQYLGVKLFGGEIAKPGSIIVRQVGTPFKPGFNVGIGTDNTLYSLAAGTVVFSGRKVHVDPSDEKAERPVWLKGGEVKKPAKASK
;
A
#
# COMPACT_ATOMS: atom_id res chain seq x y z
N MET A 1 6.42 14.89 -63.01
CA MET A 1 6.83 14.08 -61.84
C MET A 1 6.22 14.69 -60.60
N ALA A 2 5.08 14.18 -60.16
CA ALA A 2 4.40 14.67 -58.97
C ALA A 2 5.00 14.01 -57.73
N HIS A 3 5.69 14.78 -56.89
CA HIS A 3 6.07 14.29 -55.57
C HIS A 3 4.79 14.09 -54.74
N LYS A 4 4.48 12.84 -54.42
CA LYS A 4 3.37 12.46 -53.54
C LYS A 4 3.74 12.88 -52.12
N LYS A 5 3.44 14.13 -51.74
CA LYS A 5 3.57 14.62 -50.36
C LYS A 5 2.39 14.10 -49.53
N GLY A 6 2.40 12.80 -49.26
CA GLY A 6 1.38 12.10 -48.49
C GLY A 6 1.97 11.50 -47.22
N GLN A 7 2.65 12.29 -46.40
CA GLN A 7 3.05 11.85 -45.07
C GLN A 7 1.91 12.19 -44.11
N GLY A 8 1.12 11.18 -43.75
CA GLY A 8 0.07 11.32 -42.74
C GLY A 8 0.69 11.66 -41.38
N SER A 9 0.17 12.70 -40.73
CA SER A 9 0.47 13.01 -39.33
C SER A 9 -0.12 11.89 -38.46
N THR A 10 0.69 10.96 -37.99
CA THR A 10 0.25 10.00 -36.96
C THR A 10 0.19 10.74 -35.63
N LYS A 11 -1.01 11.12 -35.19
CA LYS A 11 -1.20 11.67 -33.84
C LYS A 11 -1.17 10.51 -32.84
N ASN A 12 0.00 10.22 -32.30
CA ASN A 12 0.10 9.33 -31.15
C ASN A 12 -0.50 10.08 -29.96
N GLY A 13 -1.75 9.74 -29.62
CA GLY A 13 -2.49 10.30 -28.49
C GLY A 13 -1.82 9.93 -27.18
N ARG A 14 -0.88 10.77 -26.76
CA ARG A 14 -0.25 10.70 -25.45
C ARG A 14 -1.07 11.61 -24.56
N ASP A 15 -2.03 11.03 -23.86
CA ASP A 15 -2.51 11.47 -22.54
C ASP A 15 -3.73 10.62 -22.15
N SER A 16 -3.62 9.96 -20.99
CA SER A 16 -4.75 9.30 -20.34
C SER A 16 -5.16 10.13 -19.13
N ASN A 17 -6.44 10.09 -18.77
CA ASN A 17 -6.92 10.74 -17.55
C ASN A 17 -6.12 10.29 -16.31
N PRO A 18 -5.96 11.16 -15.30
CA PRO A 18 -5.30 10.79 -14.06
C PRO A 18 -6.05 9.66 -13.36
N GLN A 19 -5.32 8.65 -12.88
CA GLN A 19 -5.91 7.47 -12.23
C GLN A 19 -6.10 7.61 -10.71
N TYR A 20 -5.71 8.75 -10.14
CA TYR A 20 -5.85 9.07 -8.70
C TYR A 20 -5.29 8.00 -7.76
N LEU A 21 -4.21 7.35 -8.17
CA LEU A 21 -3.43 6.43 -7.35
C LEU A 21 -2.76 7.18 -6.18
N GLY A 22 -2.30 6.44 -5.19
CA GLY A 22 -1.58 6.94 -4.03
C GLY A 22 -2.17 6.49 -2.70
N VAL A 23 -1.52 6.96 -1.63
CA VAL A 23 -1.94 6.74 -0.25
C VAL A 23 -3.20 7.52 0.05
N LYS A 24 -4.14 6.89 0.75
CA LYS A 24 -5.44 7.44 1.18
C LYS A 24 -5.54 7.57 2.69
N LEU A 25 -4.88 6.67 3.42
CA LEU A 25 -4.71 6.76 4.88
C LEU A 25 -3.22 6.70 5.23
N PHE A 26 -2.76 7.70 5.96
CA PHE A 26 -1.37 7.84 6.39
C PHE A 26 -1.10 7.10 7.72
N GLY A 27 0.18 6.94 8.06
CA GLY A 27 0.56 6.32 9.33
C GLY A 27 0.05 7.15 10.52
N GLY A 28 -0.58 6.49 11.49
CA GLY A 28 -1.20 7.14 12.65
C GLY A 28 -2.68 7.48 12.48
N GLU A 29 -3.25 7.33 11.27
CA GLU A 29 -4.68 7.56 11.04
C GLU A 29 -5.52 6.32 11.35
N ILE A 30 -6.78 6.55 11.72
CA ILE A 30 -7.74 5.51 12.05
C ILE A 30 -8.36 4.95 10.76
N ALA A 31 -8.16 3.67 10.51
CA ALA A 31 -8.83 2.91 9.47
C ALA A 31 -10.07 2.19 10.03
N LYS A 32 -11.18 2.25 9.30
CA LYS A 32 -12.33 1.36 9.52
C LYS A 32 -12.16 0.07 8.69
N PRO A 33 -12.81 -1.04 9.05
CA PRO A 33 -12.85 -2.23 8.20
C PRO A 33 -13.31 -1.87 6.77
N GLY A 34 -12.63 -2.39 5.76
CA GLY A 34 -12.88 -2.08 4.34
C GLY A 34 -12.33 -0.75 3.85
N SER A 35 -11.72 0.08 4.71
CA SER A 35 -11.16 1.37 4.29
C SER A 35 -9.95 1.17 3.38
N ILE A 36 -9.87 1.94 2.30
CA ILE A 36 -8.73 1.91 1.39
C ILE A 36 -7.56 2.65 2.02
N ILE A 37 -6.40 2.01 2.07
CA ILE A 37 -5.16 2.59 2.61
C ILE A 37 -4.29 3.11 1.47
N VAL A 38 -4.09 2.33 0.40
CA VAL A 38 -3.27 2.72 -0.75
C VAL A 38 -3.88 2.16 -2.04
N ARG A 39 -4.10 3.01 -3.04
CA ARG A 39 -4.34 2.58 -4.43
C ARG A 39 -3.03 2.64 -5.20
N GLN A 40 -2.63 1.56 -5.85
CA GLN A 40 -1.31 1.45 -6.45
C GLN A 40 -1.36 0.59 -7.71
N VAL A 41 -0.37 0.78 -8.59
CA VAL A 41 -0.12 -0.15 -9.71
C VAL A 41 1.03 -1.05 -9.32
N GLY A 42 0.83 -2.36 -9.46
CA GLY A 42 1.72 -3.37 -8.88
C GLY A 42 1.72 -3.29 -7.34
N THR A 43 2.77 -3.79 -6.71
CA THR A 43 2.88 -3.85 -5.23
C THR A 43 4.09 -3.09 -4.70
N PRO A 44 4.14 -1.74 -4.80
CA PRO A 44 5.15 -0.95 -4.12
C PRO A 44 5.06 -1.18 -2.61
N PHE A 45 3.85 -1.11 -2.05
CA PHE A 45 3.54 -1.54 -0.70
C PHE A 45 2.91 -2.93 -0.71
N LYS A 46 3.24 -3.74 0.30
CA LYS A 46 2.75 -5.11 0.49
C LYS A 46 1.80 -5.16 1.70
N PRO A 47 0.78 -6.03 1.65
CA PRO A 47 -0.09 -6.24 2.79
C PRO A 47 0.69 -6.79 3.97
N GLY A 48 0.36 -6.30 5.16
CA GLY A 48 0.89 -6.73 6.43
C GLY A 48 -0.21 -7.29 7.32
N PHE A 49 -0.24 -6.85 8.58
CA PHE A 49 -1.17 -7.34 9.59
C PHE A 49 -2.50 -6.61 9.45
N ASN A 50 -3.63 -7.33 9.43
CA ASN A 50 -4.97 -6.76 9.22
C ASN A 50 -5.13 -5.92 7.94
N VAL A 51 -4.37 -6.23 6.89
CA VAL A 51 -4.46 -5.56 5.59
C VAL A 51 -4.62 -6.59 4.48
N GLY A 52 -5.64 -6.42 3.64
CA GLY A 52 -5.88 -7.21 2.44
C GLY A 52 -5.36 -6.52 1.18
N ILE A 53 -5.26 -7.30 0.09
CA ILE A 53 -4.93 -6.80 -1.25
C ILE A 53 -6.07 -7.13 -2.22
N GLY A 54 -6.51 -6.14 -2.99
CA GLY A 54 -7.52 -6.28 -4.04
C GLY A 54 -6.94 -6.80 -5.36
N THR A 55 -7.81 -7.08 -6.33
CA THR A 55 -7.42 -7.52 -7.67
C THR A 55 -6.61 -6.47 -8.44
N ASP A 56 -6.84 -5.19 -8.14
CA ASP A 56 -6.11 -4.04 -8.69
C ASP A 56 -4.84 -3.69 -7.89
N ASN A 57 -4.44 -4.56 -6.94
CA ASN A 57 -3.37 -4.33 -5.96
C ASN A 57 -3.62 -3.23 -4.93
N THR A 58 -4.85 -2.72 -4.82
CA THR A 58 -5.23 -1.79 -3.75
C THR A 58 -5.12 -2.46 -2.38
N LEU A 59 -4.53 -1.77 -1.42
CA LEU A 59 -4.47 -2.20 -0.01
C LEU A 59 -5.65 -1.64 0.76
N TYR A 60 -6.33 -2.49 1.52
CA TYR A 60 -7.49 -2.12 2.34
C TYR A 60 -7.39 -2.74 3.74
N SER A 61 -8.02 -2.10 4.72
CA SER A 61 -8.04 -2.58 6.10
C SER A 61 -9.03 -3.72 6.28
N LEU A 62 -8.65 -4.76 7.01
CA LEU A 62 -9.55 -5.85 7.43
C LEU A 62 -10.22 -5.58 8.78
N ALA A 63 -9.59 -4.74 9.62
CA ALA A 63 -10.06 -4.45 10.97
C ALA A 63 -10.12 -2.93 11.25
N ALA A 64 -10.80 -2.54 12.33
CA ALA A 64 -10.73 -1.17 12.82
C ALA A 64 -9.40 -0.98 13.57
N GLY A 65 -8.65 0.08 13.28
CA GLY A 65 -7.34 0.26 13.89
C GLY A 65 -6.54 1.44 13.35
N THR A 66 -5.33 1.60 13.84
CA THR A 66 -4.39 2.63 13.42
C THR A 66 -3.47 2.09 12.32
N VAL A 67 -3.31 2.83 11.23
CA VAL A 67 -2.41 2.43 10.13
C VAL A 67 -0.95 2.61 10.55
N VAL A 68 -0.14 1.57 10.33
CA VAL A 68 1.30 1.54 10.63
C VAL A 68 2.07 1.10 9.40
N PHE A 69 2.98 1.95 8.93
CA PHE A 69 3.90 1.62 7.83
C PHE A 69 5.22 1.08 8.39
N SER A 70 5.62 -0.11 7.95
CA SER A 70 6.90 -0.73 8.26
C SER A 70 7.69 -0.97 6.97
N GLY A 71 8.48 0.03 6.58
CA GLY A 71 9.16 0.05 5.28
C GLY A 71 8.16 -0.07 4.13
N ARG A 72 8.18 -1.20 3.41
CA ARG A 72 7.26 -1.48 2.30
C ARG A 72 6.01 -2.26 2.72
N LYS A 73 5.84 -2.60 4.00
CA LYS A 73 4.65 -3.30 4.49
C LYS A 73 3.71 -2.34 5.19
N VAL A 74 2.42 -2.57 5.02
CA VAL A 74 1.35 -1.77 5.65
C VAL A 74 0.59 -2.66 6.62
N HIS A 75 0.47 -2.22 7.85
CA HIS A 75 -0.20 -2.91 8.94
C HIS A 75 -1.32 -2.03 9.48
N VAL A 76 -2.31 -2.64 10.11
CA VAL A 76 -3.33 -1.95 10.91
C VAL A 76 -3.29 -2.52 12.32
N ASP A 77 -2.87 -1.70 13.29
CA ASP A 77 -2.90 -2.05 14.71
C ASP A 77 -4.34 -1.91 15.22
N PRO A 78 -5.00 -3.01 15.63
CA PRO A 78 -6.40 -2.97 15.99
C PRO A 78 -6.66 -2.04 17.18
N SER A 79 -7.75 -1.28 17.12
CA SER A 79 -8.16 -0.39 18.23
C SER A 79 -8.64 -1.17 19.46
N ASP A 80 -9.13 -2.39 19.28
CA ASP A 80 -9.61 -3.24 20.37
C ASP A 80 -8.44 -3.84 21.17
N GLU A 81 -8.35 -3.51 22.46
CA GLU A 81 -7.26 -3.98 23.34
C GLU A 81 -7.20 -5.50 23.52
N LYS A 82 -8.34 -6.19 23.30
CA LYS A 82 -8.45 -7.65 23.38
C LYS A 82 -8.01 -8.37 22.11
N ALA A 83 -7.85 -7.67 20.99
CA ALA A 83 -7.44 -8.29 19.75
C ALA A 83 -6.00 -8.78 19.84
N GLU A 84 -5.74 -9.99 19.32
CA GLU A 84 -4.39 -10.52 19.23
C GLU A 84 -3.58 -9.65 18.26
N ARG A 85 -2.48 -9.08 18.76
CA ARG A 85 -1.53 -8.31 17.94
C ARG A 85 -0.12 -8.86 18.12
N PRO A 86 0.68 -8.93 17.04
CA PRO A 86 2.02 -9.48 17.11
C PRO A 86 2.95 -8.61 17.97
N VAL A 87 3.89 -9.24 18.67
CA VAL A 87 4.75 -8.60 19.68
C VAL A 87 5.53 -7.40 19.13
N TRP A 88 5.97 -7.46 17.88
CA TRP A 88 6.72 -6.39 17.21
C TRP A 88 5.87 -5.14 16.86
N LEU A 89 4.53 -5.23 16.92
CA LEU A 89 3.63 -4.09 16.71
C LEU A 89 3.30 -3.37 18.03
N LYS A 90 3.44 -4.06 19.18
CA LYS A 90 3.10 -3.54 20.53
C LYS A 90 4.03 -2.43 21.06
N GLY A 91 5.03 -1.99 20.30
CA GLY A 91 6.07 -1.05 20.79
C GLY A 91 6.88 -1.60 21.97
N GLY A 92 6.73 -2.89 22.32
CA GLY A 92 7.42 -3.54 23.41
C GLY A 92 8.80 -4.03 22.99
N GLU A 93 9.81 -3.58 23.74
CA GLU A 93 11.22 -3.92 23.62
C GLU A 93 11.46 -5.42 23.35
N VAL A 94 11.81 -5.76 22.10
CA VAL A 94 12.31 -7.09 21.77
C VAL A 94 13.76 -7.15 22.24
N LYS A 95 14.02 -7.80 23.39
CA LYS A 95 15.38 -8.29 23.71
C LYS A 95 15.82 -9.20 22.56
N LYS A 96 16.64 -8.66 21.64
CA LYS A 96 17.31 -9.48 20.63
C LYS A 96 18.05 -10.61 21.36
N PRO A 97 17.88 -11.89 20.99
CA PRO A 97 18.78 -12.91 21.50
C PRO A 97 20.20 -12.50 21.09
N ALA A 98 21.10 -12.42 22.07
CA ALA A 98 22.50 -12.16 21.81
C ALA A 98 22.97 -13.15 20.75
N LYS A 99 23.53 -12.65 19.64
CA LYS A 99 24.13 -13.51 18.62
C LYS A 99 25.17 -14.38 19.32
N ALA A 100 24.97 -15.69 19.34
CA ALA A 100 26.00 -16.63 19.73
C ALA A 100 27.15 -16.50 18.73
N SER A 101 28.23 -15.86 19.17
CA SER A 101 29.51 -15.86 18.48
C SER A 101 30.03 -17.29 18.43
N LYS A 102 30.33 -17.75 17.22
CA LYS A 102 31.12 -18.97 17.00
C LYS A 102 32.59 -18.59 16.86
#